data_AF-A0AAJ1BBB1-F1
#
_entry.id   AF-A0AAJ1BBB1-F1
#
_cell.length_a   1.000
_cell.length_b   1.000
_cell.length_c   1.000
_cell.angle_alpha   90.00
_cell.angle_beta   90.00
_cell.angle_gamma   90.00
#
_symmetry.space_group_name_H-M   'P 1'
#
loop_
_entity.id
_entity.type
_entity.pdbx_description
1 polymer ?
#
loop_
_entity_poly.entity_id
_entity_poly.type
_entity_poly.pdbx_seq_one_letter_code
_entity_poly.pdbx_strand_id
1 'polypeptide(L)'
;MADQARRRKVEERIQNTVARLLERRIKDPRIGFITITDCKVTGDLQHATVFYTVFGDEDDRKNTARALNSAKGLIRSEVGKALGIRLTPTIEFALDALPEQAASFEEKLASALQSDQQLRGTSQAASYAGEADPYRKPRQKKVYEPESLVPTFTEFTLGDEDAAAGETTAEAAEYPDNGTKDFPEDSDLES
;
A
#
# COMPACT_ATOMS: atom_id res chain seq x y z
N MET A 1 -6.35 30.12 16.69
CA MET A 1 -7.56 29.43 16.18
C MET A 1 -8.56 30.37 15.49
N ALA A 2 -8.71 31.63 15.92
CA ALA A 2 -9.66 32.57 15.31
C ALA A 2 -9.40 32.86 13.81
N ASP A 3 -8.13 32.90 13.37
CA ASP A 3 -7.79 33.23 11.99
C ASP A 3 -8.13 32.12 10.98
N GLN A 4 -8.09 30.85 11.40
CA GLN A 4 -8.42 29.74 10.50
C GLN A 4 -9.91 29.67 10.19
N ALA A 5 -10.76 29.92 11.20
CA ALA A 5 -12.21 30.00 11.00
C ALA A 5 -12.60 31.20 10.11
N ARG A 6 -11.90 32.32 10.25
CA ARG A 6 -12.08 33.49 9.38
C ARG A 6 -11.65 33.20 7.95
N ARG A 7 -10.48 32.59 7.75
CA ARG A 7 -9.98 32.18 6.43
C ARG A 7 -10.97 31.28 5.72
N ARG A 8 -11.45 30.23 6.38
CA ARG A 8 -12.42 29.29 5.80
C ARG A 8 -13.70 29.97 5.32
N LYS A 9 -14.23 30.92 6.11
CA LYS A 9 -15.41 31.71 5.70
C LYS A 9 -15.14 32.58 4.47
N VAL A 10 -13.93 33.14 4.38
CA VAL A 10 -13.52 33.94 3.21
C VAL A 10 -13.35 33.05 1.98
N GLU A 11 -12.71 31.89 2.12
CA GLU A 11 -12.54 30.87 1.08
C GLU A 11 -13.90 30.46 0.50
N GLU A 12 -14.82 30.02 1.35
CA GLU A 12 -16.16 29.60 0.96
C GLU A 12 -16.96 30.74 0.31
N ARG A 13 -16.79 31.97 0.80
CA ARG A 13 -17.47 33.14 0.23
C ARG A 13 -16.91 33.51 -1.14
N ILE A 14 -15.59 33.43 -1.33
CA ILE A 14 -14.94 33.65 -2.63
C ILE A 14 -15.40 32.58 -3.61
N GLN A 15 -15.29 31.31 -3.25
CA GLN A 15 -15.70 30.18 -4.08
C GLN A 15 -17.15 30.34 -4.58
N ASN A 16 -18.10 30.58 -3.67
CA ASN A 16 -19.51 30.76 -4.00
C ASN A 16 -19.79 32.01 -4.85
N THR A 17 -18.99 33.07 -4.70
CA THR A 17 -19.15 34.30 -5.49
C THR A 17 -18.61 34.11 -6.89
N VAL A 18 -17.43 33.51 -7.01
CA VAL A 18 -16.79 33.23 -8.30
C VAL A 18 -17.62 32.23 -9.12
N ALA A 19 -18.12 31.15 -8.50
CA ALA A 19 -18.99 30.18 -9.16
C ALA A 19 -20.26 30.84 -9.73
N ARG A 20 -20.98 31.63 -8.92
CA ARG A 20 -22.17 32.36 -9.37
C ARG A 20 -21.88 33.39 -10.46
N LEU A 21 -20.71 34.02 -10.42
CA LEU A 21 -20.30 35.00 -11.41
C LEU A 21 -20.02 34.33 -12.75
N LEU A 22 -19.30 33.20 -12.74
CA LEU A 22 -19.01 32.41 -13.93
C LEU A 22 -20.29 31.91 -14.59
N GLU A 23 -21.21 31.34 -13.81
CA GLU A 23 -22.49 30.82 -14.30
C GLU A 23 -23.35 31.91 -14.98
N ARG A 24 -23.37 33.13 -14.42
CA ARG A 24 -24.26 34.22 -14.88
C ARG A 24 -23.67 35.11 -15.96
N ARG A 25 -22.39 35.44 -15.87
CA ARG A 25 -21.76 36.47 -16.72
C ARG A 25 -20.81 35.94 -17.78
N ILE A 26 -20.30 34.72 -17.62
CA ILE A 26 -19.24 34.18 -18.48
C ILE A 26 -19.81 32.99 -19.25
N LYS A 27 -20.57 33.32 -20.30
CA LYS A 27 -21.01 32.38 -21.34
C LYS A 27 -20.30 32.73 -22.64
N ASP A 28 -18.99 32.52 -22.66
CA ASP A 28 -18.21 32.66 -23.87
C ASP A 28 -18.14 31.28 -24.56
N PRO A 29 -18.47 31.15 -25.86
CA PRO A 29 -18.34 29.88 -26.58
C PRO A 29 -16.90 29.33 -26.60
N ARG A 30 -15.87 30.14 -26.28
CA ARG A 30 -14.47 29.71 -26.14
C ARG A 30 -14.14 29.12 -24.78
N ILE A 31 -15.05 29.28 -23.83
CA ILE A 31 -14.96 28.73 -22.49
C ILE A 31 -15.82 27.48 -22.47
N GLY A 32 -15.18 26.33 -22.28
CA GLY A 32 -15.88 25.06 -22.10
C GLY A 32 -16.73 25.04 -20.81
N PHE A 33 -17.24 23.88 -20.44
CA PHE A 33 -17.95 23.72 -19.17
C PHE A 33 -16.93 23.82 -18.02
N ILE A 34 -16.83 24.99 -17.38
CA ILE A 34 -15.95 25.23 -16.23
C ILE A 34 -16.70 24.89 -14.94
N THR A 35 -16.04 24.16 -14.05
CA THR A 35 -16.50 23.96 -12.67
C THR A 35 -15.43 24.44 -11.69
N ILE A 36 -15.84 25.21 -10.68
CA ILE A 36 -14.96 25.60 -9.56
C ILE A 36 -15.00 24.52 -8.50
N THR A 37 -13.86 23.92 -8.18
CA THR A 37 -13.76 22.82 -7.21
C THR A 37 -13.45 23.33 -5.81
N ASP A 38 -12.45 24.22 -5.67
CA ASP A 38 -12.02 24.72 -4.36
C ASP A 38 -11.40 26.13 -4.44
N CYS A 39 -11.25 26.79 -3.29
CA CYS A 39 -10.50 28.03 -3.17
C CYS A 39 -9.64 28.02 -1.91
N LYS A 40 -8.35 28.30 -2.05
CA LYS A 40 -7.41 28.45 -0.95
C LYS A 40 -6.99 29.90 -0.80
N VAL A 41 -7.01 30.40 0.43
CA VAL A 41 -6.59 31.77 0.75
C VAL A 41 -5.40 31.71 1.70
N THR A 42 -4.42 32.58 1.47
CA THR A 42 -3.23 32.70 2.31
C THR A 42 -3.56 33.18 3.73
N GLY A 43 -2.62 32.98 4.66
CA GLY A 43 -2.77 33.35 6.07
C GLY A 43 -3.14 34.83 6.29
N ASP A 44 -2.63 35.70 5.42
CA ASP A 44 -2.79 37.14 5.43
C ASP A 44 -4.00 37.66 4.61
N LEU A 45 -4.78 36.75 4.00
CA LEU A 45 -5.95 37.07 3.16
C LEU A 45 -5.64 37.94 1.93
N GLN A 46 -4.38 38.03 1.51
CA GLN A 46 -3.98 38.88 0.38
C GLN A 46 -3.98 38.13 -0.96
N HIS A 47 -3.81 36.81 -0.93
CA HIS A 47 -3.77 35.95 -2.11
C HIS A 47 -4.82 34.84 -1.99
N ALA A 48 -5.54 34.62 -3.08
CA ALA A 48 -6.55 33.58 -3.20
C ALA A 48 -6.30 32.78 -4.48
N THR A 49 -6.07 31.48 -4.35
CA THR A 49 -5.97 30.55 -5.48
C THR A 49 -7.31 29.84 -5.62
N VAL A 50 -7.92 29.97 -6.80
CA VAL A 50 -9.17 29.31 -7.16
C VAL A 50 -8.84 28.12 -8.06
N PHE A 51 -9.26 26.94 -7.65
CA PHE A 51 -9.11 25.70 -8.39
C PHE A 51 -10.32 25.48 -9.28
N TYR A 52 -10.08 25.14 -10.54
CA TYR A 52 -11.12 24.89 -11.52
C TYR A 52 -10.80 23.70 -12.41
N THR A 53 -11.85 23.04 -12.85
CA THR A 53 -11.80 22.00 -13.88
C THR A 53 -12.47 22.52 -15.15
N VAL A 54 -11.98 22.07 -16.29
CA VAL A 54 -12.57 22.34 -17.61
C VAL A 54 -12.93 21.01 -18.22
N PHE A 55 -14.18 20.87 -18.63
CA PHE A 55 -14.60 19.74 -19.45
C PHE A 55 -14.22 20.03 -20.91
N GLY A 56 -13.23 19.31 -21.44
CA GLY A 56 -12.73 19.51 -22.79
C GLY A 56 -11.29 19.01 -22.96
N ASP A 57 -10.71 19.31 -24.14
CA ASP A 57 -9.35 18.93 -24.49
C ASP A 57 -8.31 19.99 -24.02
N GLU A 58 -7.02 19.72 -24.21
CA GLU A 58 -5.93 20.60 -23.76
C GLU A 58 -6.00 22.01 -24.39
N ASP A 59 -6.50 22.12 -25.62
CA ASP A 59 -6.70 23.43 -26.27
C ASP A 59 -7.84 24.23 -25.60
N ASP A 60 -8.90 23.56 -25.16
CA ASP A 60 -10.00 24.20 -24.41
C ASP A 60 -9.51 24.68 -23.03
N ARG A 61 -8.64 23.89 -22.37
CA ARG A 61 -7.99 24.27 -21.11
C ARG A 61 -7.16 25.55 -21.28
N LYS A 62 -6.36 25.65 -22.34
CA LYS A 62 -5.54 26.85 -22.64
C LYS A 62 -6.38 28.06 -23.00
N ASN A 63 -7.41 27.89 -23.83
CA ASN A 63 -8.32 28.97 -24.21
C ASN A 63 -9.08 29.50 -22.99
N THR A 64 -9.56 28.59 -22.15
CA THR A 64 -10.22 28.91 -20.89
C THR A 64 -9.30 29.66 -19.93
N ALA A 65 -8.06 29.21 -19.76
CA ALA A 65 -7.08 29.87 -18.91
C ALA A 65 -6.82 31.33 -19.36
N ARG A 66 -6.72 31.57 -20.67
CA ARG A 66 -6.58 32.93 -21.23
C ARG A 66 -7.81 33.78 -20.94
N ALA A 67 -9.00 33.22 -21.12
CA ALA A 67 -10.25 33.93 -20.89
C ALA A 67 -10.43 34.29 -19.40
N LEU A 68 -10.17 33.37 -18.47
CA LEU A 68 -10.18 33.62 -17.03
C LEU A 68 -9.16 34.69 -16.61
N ASN A 69 -7.96 34.65 -17.19
CA ASN A 69 -6.94 35.68 -16.94
C ASN A 69 -7.41 37.07 -17.40
N SER A 70 -8.09 37.18 -18.54
CA SER A 70 -8.66 38.45 -19.01
C SER A 70 -9.80 38.94 -18.10
N ALA A 71 -10.61 38.01 -17.56
CA ALA A 71 -11.72 38.31 -16.67
C ALA A 71 -11.31 38.55 -15.20
N LYS A 72 -10.04 38.33 -14.83
CA LYS A 72 -9.52 38.45 -13.47
C LYS A 72 -9.85 39.80 -12.81
N GLY A 73 -9.78 40.90 -13.56
CA GLY A 73 -10.14 42.23 -13.07
C GLY A 73 -11.62 42.33 -12.66
N LEU A 74 -12.52 41.86 -13.54
CA LEU A 74 -13.96 41.87 -13.28
C LEU A 74 -14.32 40.95 -12.10
N ILE A 75 -13.74 39.74 -12.06
CA ILE A 75 -13.97 38.78 -10.98
C ILE A 75 -13.50 39.37 -9.65
N ARG A 76 -12.32 40.00 -9.61
CA ARG A 76 -11.80 40.65 -8.41
C ARG A 76 -12.72 41.77 -7.92
N SER A 77 -13.23 42.62 -8.81
CA SER A 77 -14.13 43.71 -8.43
C SER A 77 -15.44 43.19 -7.81
N GLU A 78 -16.03 42.14 -8.37
CA GLU A 78 -17.26 41.54 -7.84
C GLU A 78 -17.00 40.79 -6.51
N VAL A 79 -15.87 40.09 -6.39
CA VAL A 79 -15.46 39.47 -5.13
C VAL A 79 -15.25 40.52 -4.03
N GLY A 80 -14.63 41.65 -4.35
CA GLY A 80 -14.46 42.77 -3.41
C GLY A 80 -15.80 43.30 -2.90
N LYS A 81 -16.78 43.48 -3.79
CA LYS A 81 -18.15 43.89 -3.42
C LYS A 81 -18.86 42.84 -2.56
N ALA A 82 -18.68 41.55 -2.87
CA ALA A 82 -19.35 40.45 -2.18
C ALA A 82 -18.76 40.14 -0.79
N LEU A 83 -17.47 40.40 -0.59
CA LEU A 83 -16.78 40.21 0.69
C LEU A 83 -16.93 41.42 1.62
N GLY A 84 -17.02 42.64 1.07
CA GLY A 84 -17.14 43.86 1.88
C GLY A 84 -15.91 44.14 2.75
N ILE A 85 -14.74 43.62 2.37
CA ILE A 85 -13.48 43.76 3.12
C ILE A 85 -12.61 44.88 2.55
N ARG A 86 -11.80 45.52 3.42
CA ARG A 86 -10.94 46.65 3.05
C ARG A 86 -9.90 46.28 1.99
N LEU A 87 -9.33 45.08 2.08
CA LEU A 87 -8.32 44.58 1.15
C LEU A 87 -8.90 43.39 0.38
N THR A 88 -9.11 43.57 -0.92
CA THR A 88 -9.57 42.48 -1.79
C THR A 88 -8.38 41.63 -2.24
N PRO A 89 -8.40 40.30 -2.00
CA PRO A 89 -7.30 39.43 -2.38
C PRO A 89 -7.04 39.46 -3.89
N THR A 90 -5.79 39.19 -4.25
CA THR A 90 -5.41 38.89 -5.62
C THR A 90 -5.84 37.47 -5.94
N ILE A 91 -6.62 37.29 -6.99
CA ILE A 91 -7.18 35.99 -7.39
C ILE A 91 -6.28 35.36 -8.45
N GLU A 92 -5.84 34.14 -8.23
CA GLU A 92 -5.11 33.32 -9.20
C GLU A 92 -5.94 32.08 -9.54
N PHE A 93 -5.84 31.64 -10.79
CA PHE A 93 -6.58 30.47 -11.27
C PHE A 93 -5.59 29.33 -11.50
N ALA A 94 -5.84 28.20 -10.86
CA ALA A 94 -5.07 26.98 -11.03
C ALA A 94 -5.99 25.87 -11.56
N LEU A 95 -5.52 25.14 -12.56
CA LEU A 95 -6.26 23.98 -13.07
C LEU A 95 -6.15 22.86 -12.03
N ASP A 96 -7.29 22.26 -11.73
CA ASP A 96 -7.38 21.20 -10.75
C ASP A 96 -7.02 19.85 -11.38
N ALA A 97 -6.02 19.18 -10.81
CA ALA A 97 -5.58 17.85 -11.23
C ALA A 97 -6.40 16.71 -10.57
N LEU A 98 -7.32 17.02 -9.63
CA LEU A 98 -8.13 16.01 -8.95
C LEU A 98 -8.85 15.00 -9.87
N PRO A 99 -9.44 15.36 -11.03
CA PRO A 99 -10.13 14.37 -11.86
C PRO A 99 -9.20 13.30 -12.44
N GLU A 100 -7.96 13.65 -12.81
CA GLU A 100 -6.98 12.68 -13.30
C GLU A 100 -6.50 11.76 -12.17
N GLN A 101 -6.35 12.30 -10.96
CA GLN A 101 -5.95 11.53 -9.79
C GLN A 101 -7.05 10.57 -9.33
N ALA A 102 -8.32 10.96 -9.39
CA ALA A 102 -9.45 10.12 -9.02
C ALA A 102 -9.48 8.82 -9.86
N ALA A 103 -9.29 8.93 -11.17
CA ALA A 103 -9.21 7.76 -12.06
C ALA A 103 -8.07 6.80 -11.66
N SER A 104 -6.89 7.34 -11.34
CA SER A 104 -5.76 6.52 -10.86
C SER A 104 -6.04 5.85 -9.51
N PHE A 105 -6.77 6.51 -8.61
CA PHE A 105 -7.17 5.89 -7.34
C PHE A 105 -8.16 4.74 -7.54
N GLU A 106 -9.15 4.91 -8.42
CA GLU A 106 -10.12 3.86 -8.74
C GLU A 106 -9.42 2.63 -9.35
N GLU A 107 -8.48 2.84 -10.27
CA GLU A 107 -7.67 1.78 -10.86
C GLU A 107 -6.87 0.99 -9.79
N LYS A 108 -6.22 1.71 -8.87
CA LYS A 108 -5.47 1.09 -7.77
C LYS A 108 -6.37 0.33 -6.80
N LEU A 109 -7.55 0.87 -6.47
CA LEU A 109 -8.52 0.17 -5.63
C LEU A 109 -9.01 -1.12 -6.32
N ALA A 110 -9.31 -1.05 -7.62
CA ALA A 110 -9.75 -2.21 -8.38
C ALA A 110 -8.67 -3.32 -8.40
N SER A 111 -7.41 -2.95 -8.65
CA SER A 111 -6.26 -3.87 -8.62
C SER A 111 -6.05 -4.51 -7.23
N ALA A 112 -6.18 -3.73 -6.15
CA ALA A 112 -6.07 -4.24 -4.79
C ALA A 112 -7.19 -5.24 -4.44
N LEU A 113 -8.43 -4.97 -4.84
CA LEU A 113 -9.55 -5.88 -4.64
C LEU A 113 -9.38 -7.20 -5.42
N GLN A 114 -8.88 -7.13 -6.65
CA GLN A 114 -8.56 -8.32 -7.45
C GLN A 114 -7.48 -9.18 -6.77
N SER A 115 -6.44 -8.54 -6.26
CA SER A 115 -5.36 -9.21 -5.53
C SER A 115 -5.86 -9.87 -4.24
N ASP A 116 -6.71 -9.19 -3.46
CA ASP A 116 -7.29 -9.76 -2.22
C ASP A 116 -8.20 -10.96 -2.51
N GLN A 117 -8.96 -10.92 -3.61
CA GLN A 117 -9.78 -12.07 -4.04
C GLN A 117 -8.93 -13.29 -4.43
N GLN A 118 -7.80 -13.08 -5.12
CA GLN A 118 -6.87 -14.16 -5.46
C GLN A 118 -6.23 -14.78 -4.22
N LEU A 119 -5.82 -13.96 -3.25
CA LEU A 119 -5.27 -14.44 -1.97
C LEU A 119 -6.32 -15.17 -1.14
N ARG A 120 -7.56 -14.69 -1.08
CA ARG A 120 -8.67 -15.37 -0.39
C ARG A 120 -8.97 -16.75 -0.99
N GLY A 121 -8.98 -16.87 -2.31
CA GLY A 121 -9.16 -18.17 -2.97
C GLY A 121 -8.01 -19.13 -2.66
N THR A 122 -6.78 -18.63 -2.71
CA THR A 122 -5.57 -19.44 -2.46
C THR A 122 -5.45 -19.87 -1.00
N SER A 123 -5.80 -18.99 -0.05
CA SER A 123 -5.78 -19.28 1.39
C SER A 123 -6.91 -20.23 1.83
N GLN A 124 -8.08 -20.19 1.17
CA GLN A 124 -9.15 -21.17 1.41
C GLN A 124 -8.79 -22.58 0.92
N ALA A 125 -8.00 -22.67 -0.16
CA ALA A 125 -7.51 -23.94 -0.69
C ALA A 125 -6.23 -24.43 0.01
N ALA A 126 -5.54 -23.58 0.77
CA ALA A 126 -4.31 -23.94 1.47
C ALA A 126 -4.62 -24.81 2.70
N SER A 127 -4.09 -26.03 2.71
CA SER A 127 -4.06 -26.85 3.94
C SER A 127 -3.05 -26.27 4.92
N TYR A 128 -3.39 -26.22 6.21
CA TYR A 128 -2.46 -25.83 7.27
C TYR A 128 -1.18 -26.68 7.20
N ALA A 129 -0.01 -26.06 7.34
CA ALA A 129 1.30 -26.70 7.17
C ALA A 129 1.68 -27.69 8.29
N GLY A 130 0.72 -28.13 9.10
CA GLY A 130 0.93 -29.04 10.23
C GLY A 130 -0.11 -30.15 10.28
N GLU A 131 0.30 -31.29 10.84
CA GLU A 131 -0.60 -32.42 11.12
C GLU A 131 -1.65 -32.03 12.19
N ALA A 132 -2.79 -32.73 12.21
CA ALA A 132 -3.94 -32.41 13.06
C ALA A 132 -3.69 -32.51 14.58
N ASP A 133 -2.62 -33.19 15.00
CA ASP A 133 -2.23 -33.31 16.41
C ASP A 133 -0.79 -32.79 16.60
N PRO A 134 -0.63 -31.59 17.19
CA PRO A 134 0.68 -30.99 17.41
C PRO A 134 1.45 -31.57 18.61
N TYR A 135 0.91 -32.56 19.34
CA TYR A 135 1.52 -33.06 20.56
C TYR A 135 2.26 -34.39 20.41
N ARG A 136 3.41 -34.47 21.10
CA ARG A 136 4.23 -35.67 21.19
C ARG A 136 3.51 -36.76 21.98
N LYS A 137 3.15 -37.87 21.32
CA LYS A 137 2.50 -39.02 21.96
C LYS A 137 3.42 -39.67 23.01
N PRO A 138 2.89 -40.06 24.18
CA PRO A 138 3.68 -40.73 25.22
C PRO A 138 4.20 -42.08 24.72
N ARG A 139 5.46 -42.39 25.04
CA ARG A 139 6.10 -43.66 24.69
C ARG A 139 5.34 -44.82 25.36
N GLN A 140 4.84 -45.77 24.58
CA GLN A 140 4.28 -47.01 25.10
C GLN A 140 5.40 -47.81 25.78
N LYS A 141 5.24 -48.13 27.06
CA LYS A 141 6.16 -49.04 27.77
C LYS A 141 5.94 -50.45 27.22
N LYS A 142 6.98 -51.08 26.68
CA LYS A 142 6.96 -52.53 26.43
C LYS A 142 6.80 -53.22 27.79
N VAL A 143 5.70 -53.95 27.96
CA VAL A 143 5.52 -54.88 29.09
C VAL A 143 6.45 -56.06 28.80
N TYR A 144 7.48 -56.22 29.62
CA TYR A 144 8.34 -57.39 29.56
C TYR A 144 7.65 -58.51 30.35
N GLU A 145 7.11 -59.51 29.66
CA GLU A 145 6.74 -60.78 30.28
C GLU A 145 8.04 -61.59 30.46
N PRO A 146 8.38 -62.01 31.70
CA PRO A 146 9.60 -62.76 31.92
C PRO A 146 9.43 -64.19 31.38
N GLU A 147 9.97 -64.45 30.20
CA GLU A 147 10.26 -65.81 29.77
C GLU A 147 11.31 -66.44 30.70
N SER A 148 11.07 -67.68 31.09
CA SER A 148 11.72 -68.44 32.16
C SER A 148 13.25 -68.34 32.22
N LEU A 149 13.76 -67.96 33.39
CA LEU A 149 15.17 -67.96 33.76
C LEU A 149 15.73 -69.37 33.96
N VAL A 150 16.28 -69.99 32.92
CA VAL A 150 17.54 -70.78 33.01
C VAL A 150 18.05 -71.16 31.62
N PRO A 151 19.24 -70.70 31.18
CA PRO A 151 19.95 -71.36 30.10
C PRO A 151 20.52 -72.69 30.62
N THR A 152 20.23 -73.78 29.93
CA THR A 152 20.83 -75.09 30.20
C THR A 152 22.32 -75.02 29.85
N PHE A 153 23.17 -75.24 30.84
CA PHE A 153 24.62 -75.31 30.69
C PHE A 153 24.99 -76.55 29.84
N THR A 154 25.36 -76.34 28.58
CA THR A 154 25.99 -77.36 27.73
C THR A 154 27.48 -77.48 28.09
N GLU A 155 27.94 -78.71 28.35
CA GLU A 155 29.33 -79.05 28.65
C GLU A 155 30.32 -78.44 27.64
N PHE A 156 31.29 -77.71 28.17
CA PHE A 156 32.43 -77.16 27.43
C PHE A 156 33.54 -78.22 27.40
N THR A 157 33.67 -78.93 26.29
CA THR A 157 34.82 -79.82 26.04
C THR A 157 36.00 -79.00 25.53
N LEU A 158 37.09 -78.96 26.30
CA LEU A 158 38.40 -78.45 25.84
C LEU A 158 38.92 -79.36 24.72
N GLY A 159 39.08 -78.81 23.53
CA GLY A 159 39.72 -79.44 22.39
C GLY A 159 40.54 -78.39 21.65
N ASP A 160 41.84 -78.68 21.55
CA ASP A 160 42.96 -77.81 21.20
C ASP A 160 42.85 -77.05 19.86
N GLU A 161 43.37 -75.82 19.93
CA GLU A 161 44.28 -75.18 18.97
C GLU A 161 43.98 -75.30 17.47
N ASP A 162 43.58 -74.18 16.86
CA ASP A 162 44.34 -73.65 15.71
C ASP A 162 44.04 -72.16 15.49
N ALA A 163 45.13 -71.40 15.43
CA ALA A 163 45.13 -69.96 15.24
C ALA A 163 44.72 -69.59 13.81
N ALA A 164 43.56 -68.97 13.66
CA ALA A 164 43.18 -68.27 12.44
C ALA A 164 42.89 -66.81 12.77
N ALA A 165 43.80 -65.93 12.33
CA ALA A 165 43.62 -64.49 12.35
C ALA A 165 42.41 -64.12 11.48
N GLY A 166 41.34 -63.62 12.12
CA GLY A 166 40.14 -63.10 11.48
C GLY A 166 40.06 -61.58 11.65
N GLU A 167 40.04 -60.88 10.52
CA GLU A 167 39.93 -59.43 10.37
C GLU A 167 38.73 -58.84 11.13
N THR A 168 38.98 -57.84 11.98
CA THR A 168 37.95 -56.94 12.49
C THR A 168 37.68 -55.83 11.48
N THR A 169 36.62 -55.96 10.69
CA THR A 169 36.06 -54.85 9.93
C THR A 169 35.15 -54.04 10.86
N ALA A 170 35.63 -52.86 11.27
CA ALA A 170 34.80 -51.86 11.91
C ALA A 170 34.02 -51.11 10.82
N GLU A 171 32.72 -51.35 10.74
CA GLU A 171 31.80 -50.62 9.88
C GLU A 171 31.62 -49.20 10.46
N ALA A 172 32.32 -48.23 9.86
CA ALA A 172 32.13 -46.81 10.16
C ALA A 172 30.79 -46.36 9.54
N ALA A 173 29.82 -46.08 10.40
CA ALA A 173 28.55 -45.50 10.00
C ALA A 173 28.77 -44.12 9.36
N GLU A 174 28.43 -44.04 8.08
CA GLU A 174 28.49 -42.87 7.21
C GLU A 174 27.46 -41.80 7.68
N TYR A 175 27.94 -40.61 8.04
CA TYR A 175 27.09 -39.45 8.31
C TYR A 175 26.70 -38.81 6.96
N PRO A 176 25.41 -38.60 6.65
CA PRO A 176 25.03 -37.91 5.43
C PRO A 176 25.45 -36.43 5.49
N ASP A 177 26.20 -36.03 4.47
CA ASP A 177 26.64 -34.67 4.15
C ASP A 177 25.43 -33.73 4.06
N ASN A 178 25.25 -32.90 5.08
CA ASN A 178 24.29 -31.81 5.09
C ASN A 178 24.87 -30.63 4.32
N GLY A 179 24.72 -30.73 2.99
CA GLY A 179 25.13 -29.73 2.02
C GLY A 179 24.97 -28.30 2.52
N THR A 180 26.08 -27.58 2.48
CA THR A 180 26.20 -26.14 2.73
C THR A 180 25.18 -25.41 1.85
N LYS A 181 24.13 -24.86 2.45
CA LYS A 181 23.29 -23.87 1.78
C LYS A 181 24.04 -22.56 1.74
N ASP A 182 24.40 -22.15 0.52
CA ASP A 182 24.85 -20.80 0.19
C ASP A 182 23.84 -19.77 0.72
N PHE A 183 24.29 -18.90 1.61
CA PHE A 183 23.58 -17.68 1.97
C PHE A 183 24.05 -16.57 1.02
N PRO A 184 23.17 -15.89 0.28
CA PRO A 184 23.57 -14.74 -0.51
C PRO A 184 24.03 -13.60 0.41
N GLU A 185 25.25 -13.12 0.20
CA GLU A 185 25.82 -11.95 0.87
C GLU A 185 25.10 -10.69 0.37
N ASP A 186 24.36 -10.02 1.27
CA ASP A 186 23.89 -8.65 1.08
C ASP A 186 25.09 -7.70 1.15
N SER A 187 25.68 -7.38 0.00
CA SER A 187 26.69 -6.34 -0.15
C SER A 187 26.26 -5.31 -1.19
N ASP A 188 25.31 -4.44 -0.82
CA ASP A 188 25.06 -3.17 -1.52
C ASP A 188 24.42 -2.15 -0.55
N LEU A 189 25.23 -1.66 0.37
CA LEU A 189 24.99 -0.41 1.10
C LEU A 189 26.29 0.37 1.13
N GLU A 190 26.55 1.16 0.08
CA GLU A 190 27.19 2.48 0.16
C GLU A 190 27.34 3.08 -1.24
N SER A 191 26.46 4.02 -1.57
CA SER A 191 26.71 5.18 -2.45
C SER A 191 25.66 6.25 -2.16
#